data_AF-A0A3B8Q9G8-F1
#
_entry.id   AF-A0A3B8Q9G8-F1
#
_cell.length_a   1.000
_cell.length_b   1.000
_cell.length_c   1.000
_cell.angle_alpha   90.00
_cell.angle_beta   90.00
_cell.angle_gamma   90.00
#
_symmetry.space_group_name_H-M   'P 1'
#
loop_
_entity.id
_entity.type
_entity.pdbx_description
1 polymer ?
#
loop_
_entity_poly.entity_id
_entity_poly.type
_entity_poly.pdbx_seq_one_letter_code
_entity_poly.pdbx_strand_id
1 'polypeptide(L)'
;EVEFESKPDDFVIQVGGLQILGSERHESRRIDRQLRGRSGRQGDPGSSQFFISVEDDLMRLFVGDRLANAMDKLGASEGEVITHPMVTRAIETAQKRVESNNFESRKRLLDYDDVMNQQREVIYDRRLFALEGGEDLKGEMWEMIEHNVQSTVDEYLESEHEEEWDLSGLKRRITLDYFTALKGLPDEADEAD
;
A
#
# COMPACT_ATOMS: atom_id res chain seq x y z
N GLU A 1 -9.85 -42.37 23.08
CA GLU A 1 -8.83 -41.48 23.68
C GLU A 1 -7.51 -42.22 23.76
N VAL A 2 -6.40 -41.55 23.46
CA VAL A 2 -5.06 -42.06 23.75
C VAL A 2 -4.66 -41.41 25.07
N GLU A 3 -4.52 -42.19 26.14
CA GLU A 3 -4.02 -41.68 27.43
C GLU A 3 -2.52 -41.41 27.30
N PHE A 4 -2.14 -40.13 27.27
CA PHE A 4 -0.74 -39.70 27.15
C PHE A 4 -0.03 -39.63 28.50
N GLU A 5 -0.75 -39.47 29.62
CA GLU A 5 -0.17 -39.29 30.97
C GLU A 5 0.57 -40.53 31.51
N SER A 6 0.26 -41.73 31.01
CA SER A 6 0.89 -42.98 31.43
C SER A 6 2.06 -43.41 30.52
N LYS A 7 2.38 -42.60 29.49
CA LYS A 7 3.36 -42.95 28.45
C LYS A 7 4.70 -42.26 28.70
N PRO A 8 5.82 -42.92 28.33
CA PRO A 8 7.15 -42.31 28.43
C PRO A 8 7.27 -41.09 27.50
N ASP A 9 8.15 -40.15 27.83
CA ASP A 9 8.34 -38.90 27.08
C ASP A 9 8.62 -39.14 25.57
N ASP A 10 9.33 -40.22 25.24
CA ASP A 10 9.66 -40.59 23.86
C ASP A 10 8.50 -41.28 23.10
N PHE A 11 7.37 -41.58 23.75
CA PHE A 11 6.25 -42.29 23.13
C PHE A 11 5.73 -41.56 21.89
N VAL A 12 5.64 -40.23 21.96
CA VAL A 12 5.18 -39.39 20.85
C VAL A 12 6.11 -39.52 19.65
N ILE A 13 7.42 -39.57 19.88
CA ILE A 13 8.44 -39.78 18.84
C ILE A 13 8.27 -41.17 18.20
N GLN A 14 8.05 -42.21 19.01
CA GLN A 14 7.89 -43.59 18.55
C GLN A 14 6.64 -43.80 17.67
N VAL A 15 5.56 -43.06 17.92
CA VAL A 15 4.32 -43.15 17.13
C VAL A 15 4.31 -42.24 15.88
N GLY A 16 5.46 -41.65 15.52
CA GLY A 16 5.62 -40.84 14.31
C GLY A 16 5.59 -39.33 14.53
N GLY A 17 5.49 -38.89 15.78
CA GLY A 17 5.58 -37.48 16.17
C GLY A 17 4.33 -36.66 15.82
N LEU A 18 4.52 -35.35 15.68
CA LEU A 18 3.41 -34.43 15.44
C LEU A 18 2.91 -34.52 14.00
N GLN A 19 1.64 -34.90 13.83
CA GLN A 19 0.91 -34.81 12.56
C GLN A 19 0.22 -33.46 12.44
N ILE A 20 0.54 -32.72 11.38
CA ILE A 20 -0.13 -31.48 10.99
C ILE A 20 -1.17 -31.79 9.92
N LEU A 21 -2.41 -31.38 10.15
CA LEU A 21 -3.50 -31.48 9.19
C LEU A 21 -3.94 -30.07 8.81
N GLY A 22 -3.77 -29.70 7.55
CA GLY A 22 -4.36 -28.50 6.97
C GLY A 22 -5.72 -28.84 6.38
N SER A 23 -6.76 -28.13 6.80
CA SER A 23 -8.11 -28.29 6.24
C SER A 23 -8.30 -27.57 4.91
N GLU A 24 -7.47 -26.57 4.64
CA GLU A 24 -7.51 -25.72 3.45
C GLU A 24 -6.09 -25.21 3.12
N ARG A 25 -5.96 -24.46 2.03
CA ARG A 25 -4.73 -23.73 1.68
C ARG A 25 -4.89 -22.25 1.93
N HIS A 26 -3.89 -21.67 2.58
CA HIS A 26 -3.83 -20.23 2.67
C HIS A 26 -3.48 -19.63 1.30
N GLU A 27 -3.95 -18.41 1.06
CA GLU A 27 -3.55 -17.59 -0.09
C GLU A 27 -2.03 -17.40 -0.24
N SER A 28 -1.28 -17.57 0.86
CA SER A 28 0.17 -17.43 0.87
C SER A 28 0.82 -18.73 1.30
N ARG A 29 1.80 -19.17 0.49
CA ARG A 29 2.59 -20.36 0.79
C ARG A 29 3.42 -20.22 2.04
N ARG A 30 3.77 -18.99 2.42
CA ARG A 30 4.55 -18.74 3.62
C ARG A 30 3.81 -19.22 4.86
N ILE A 31 2.50 -18.97 4.95
CA ILE A 31 1.68 -19.39 6.09
C ILE A 31 1.49 -20.90 6.11
N ASP A 32 1.25 -21.52 4.95
CA ASP A 32 1.24 -23.00 4.83
C ASP A 32 2.56 -23.62 5.32
N ARG A 33 3.71 -23.05 4.93
CA ARG A 33 5.03 -23.51 5.37
C ARG A 33 5.25 -23.32 6.87
N GLN A 34 4.72 -22.23 7.44
CA GLN A 34 4.77 -22.00 8.89
C GLN A 34 3.98 -23.07 9.64
N LEU A 35 2.79 -23.45 9.16
CA LEU A 35 1.99 -24.51 9.76
C LEU A 35 2.72 -25.86 9.69
N ARG A 36 3.28 -26.20 8.51
CA ARG A 36 4.09 -27.42 8.33
C ARG A 36 5.33 -27.46 9.22
N GLY A 37 5.98 -26.32 9.40
CA GLY A 37 7.18 -26.19 10.23
C GLY A 37 6.95 -26.36 11.74
N ARG A 38 5.69 -26.55 12.17
CA ARG A 38 5.38 -26.89 13.57
C ARG A 38 5.74 -28.35 13.90
N SER A 39 5.69 -29.24 12.91
CA SER A 39 6.17 -30.64 13.04
C SER A 39 7.64 -30.77 12.67
N GLY A 40 8.29 -31.83 13.15
CA GLY A 40 9.65 -32.21 12.77
C GLY A 40 10.74 -31.24 13.23
N ARG A 41 10.56 -30.64 14.41
CA ARG A 41 11.56 -29.73 15.00
C ARG A 41 12.76 -30.55 15.50
N GLN A 42 13.96 -29.99 15.42
CA GLN A 42 15.20 -30.65 15.88
C GLN A 42 15.46 -32.05 15.28
N GLY A 43 14.86 -32.38 14.13
CA GLY A 43 14.99 -33.70 13.51
C GLY A 43 14.02 -34.75 14.05
N ASP A 44 13.08 -34.36 14.91
CA ASP A 44 12.00 -35.24 15.36
C ASP A 44 11.19 -35.77 14.17
N PRO A 45 10.62 -36.98 14.26
CA PRO A 45 9.65 -37.45 13.29
C PRO A 45 8.40 -36.56 13.31
N GLY A 46 7.79 -36.38 12.15
CA GLY A 46 6.58 -35.60 11.99
C GLY A 46 6.15 -35.56 10.54
N SER A 47 4.86 -35.33 10.35
CA SER A 47 4.25 -35.38 9.02
C SER A 47 3.23 -34.26 8.88
N SER A 48 3.05 -33.81 7.63
CA SER A 48 2.06 -32.78 7.33
C SER A 48 1.28 -33.14 6.08
N GLN A 49 -0.04 -33.01 6.15
CA GLN A 49 -0.93 -33.29 5.04
C GLN A 49 -1.99 -32.19 4.96
N PHE A 50 -2.29 -31.77 3.74
CA PHE A 50 -3.29 -30.74 3.48
C PHE A 50 -4.41 -31.36 2.66
N PHE A 51 -5.64 -31.22 3.16
CA PHE A 51 -6.87 -31.55 2.47
C PHE A 51 -7.41 -30.24 1.88
N ILE A 52 -7.99 -30.32 0.68
CA ILE A 52 -8.44 -29.16 -0.08
C ILE A 52 -9.68 -29.61 -0.83
N SER A 53 -10.72 -28.77 -0.81
CA SER A 53 -11.89 -28.95 -1.67
C SER A 53 -11.79 -28.04 -2.90
N VAL A 54 -12.44 -28.46 -3.99
CA VAL A 54 -12.61 -27.60 -5.17
C VAL A 54 -13.47 -26.38 -4.84
N GLU A 55 -14.32 -26.49 -3.81
CA GLU A 55 -15.22 -25.42 -3.34
C GLU A 55 -14.54 -24.38 -2.45
N ASP A 56 -13.30 -24.63 -2.00
CA ASP A 56 -12.55 -23.72 -1.14
C ASP A 56 -12.32 -22.36 -1.84
N ASP A 57 -12.23 -21.28 -1.05
CA ASP A 57 -12.12 -19.91 -1.57
C ASP A 57 -10.98 -19.72 -2.57
N LEU A 58 -9.80 -20.28 -2.26
CA LEU A 58 -8.64 -20.23 -3.14
C LEU A 58 -8.90 -20.91 -4.49
N MET A 59 -9.59 -22.05 -4.46
CA MET A 59 -9.89 -22.81 -5.67
C MET A 59 -10.99 -22.12 -6.47
N ARG A 60 -12.06 -21.67 -5.81
CA ARG A 60 -13.18 -20.94 -6.41
C ARG A 60 -12.72 -19.71 -7.19
N LEU A 61 -11.83 -18.90 -6.62
CA LEU A 61 -11.38 -17.65 -7.22
C LEU A 61 -10.48 -17.82 -8.45
N PHE A 62 -9.76 -18.95 -8.56
CA PHE A 62 -8.67 -19.08 -9.54
C PHE A 62 -8.76 -20.29 -10.47
N VAL A 63 -9.49 -21.32 -10.07
CA VAL A 63 -9.38 -22.66 -10.65
C VAL A 63 -10.75 -23.36 -10.78
N GLY A 64 -11.75 -22.93 -10.01
CA GLY A 64 -13.04 -23.62 -9.78
C GLY A 64 -13.68 -24.16 -11.04
N ASP A 65 -14.12 -23.29 -11.95
CA ASP A 65 -14.92 -23.72 -13.09
C ASP A 65 -14.16 -24.64 -14.06
N ARG A 66 -12.87 -24.37 -14.32
CA ARG A 66 -12.09 -25.14 -15.30
C ARG A 66 -11.64 -26.49 -14.74
N LEU A 67 -11.28 -26.53 -13.46
CA LEU A 67 -10.84 -27.76 -12.82
C LEU A 67 -12.00 -28.66 -12.47
N ALA A 68 -13.13 -28.11 -11.98
CA ALA A 68 -14.36 -28.87 -11.74
C ALA A 68 -14.80 -29.60 -13.02
N ASN A 69 -14.92 -28.86 -14.14
CA ASN A 69 -15.27 -29.44 -15.43
C ASN A 69 -14.27 -30.49 -15.95
N ALA A 70 -12.99 -30.38 -15.59
CA ALA A 70 -11.97 -31.38 -15.95
C ALA A 70 -12.05 -32.62 -15.07
N MET A 71 -12.37 -32.47 -13.79
CA MET A 71 -12.55 -33.55 -12.82
C MET A 71 -13.83 -34.35 -13.12
N ASP A 72 -14.92 -33.69 -13.48
CA ASP A 72 -16.16 -34.34 -13.92
C ASP A 72 -15.92 -35.23 -15.17
N LYS A 73 -15.11 -34.73 -16.12
CA LYS A 73 -14.74 -35.50 -17.32
C LYS A 73 -13.80 -36.67 -17.05
N LEU A 74 -13.01 -36.60 -15.99
CA LEU A 74 -12.13 -37.68 -15.55
C LEU A 74 -12.89 -38.79 -14.81
N GLY A 75 -14.19 -38.59 -14.53
CA GLY A 75 -15.03 -39.57 -13.87
C GLY A 75 -14.69 -39.77 -12.40
N ALA A 76 -14.08 -38.76 -11.76
CA ALA A 76 -13.79 -38.80 -10.34
C ALA A 76 -15.12 -38.81 -9.56
N SER A 77 -15.28 -39.79 -8.68
CA SER A 77 -16.51 -39.95 -7.90
C SER A 77 -16.50 -39.08 -6.65
N GLU A 78 -17.68 -38.59 -6.23
CA GLU A 78 -17.81 -37.73 -5.06
C GLU A 78 -17.29 -38.47 -3.80
N GLY A 79 -16.31 -37.88 -3.12
CA GLY A 79 -15.62 -38.49 -1.97
C GLY A 79 -14.33 -39.25 -2.29
N GLU A 80 -13.91 -39.32 -3.56
CA GLU A 80 -12.65 -39.94 -3.96
C GLU A 80 -11.45 -38.99 -3.78
N VAL A 81 -10.37 -39.49 -3.18
CA VAL A 81 -9.16 -38.69 -2.95
C VAL A 81 -8.37 -38.57 -4.25
N ILE A 82 -8.34 -37.39 -4.82
CA ILE A 82 -7.65 -37.14 -6.09
C ILE A 82 -6.21 -36.71 -5.81
N THR A 83 -5.28 -37.66 -5.92
CA THR A 83 -3.84 -37.37 -5.87
C THR A 83 -3.27 -37.31 -7.28
N HIS A 84 -3.44 -36.17 -7.96
CA HIS A 84 -2.84 -35.96 -9.28
C HIS A 84 -1.84 -34.78 -9.27
N PRO A 85 -0.61 -34.95 -9.81
CA PRO A 85 0.40 -33.88 -9.82
C PRO A 85 -0.07 -32.57 -10.49
N MET A 86 -1.00 -32.65 -11.45
CA MET A 86 -1.61 -31.48 -12.10
C MET A 86 -2.39 -30.61 -11.10
N VAL A 87 -3.12 -31.21 -10.16
CA VAL A 87 -3.93 -30.49 -9.16
C VAL A 87 -3.00 -29.73 -8.22
N THR A 88 -1.93 -30.38 -7.75
CA THR A 88 -0.88 -29.74 -6.94
C THR A 88 -0.27 -28.53 -7.65
N ARG A 89 0.03 -28.64 -8.95
CA ARG A 89 0.56 -27.51 -9.76
C ARG A 89 -0.46 -26.39 -9.96
N ALA A 90 -1.75 -26.72 -10.10
CA ALA A 90 -2.82 -25.74 -10.26
C ALA A 90 -2.98 -24.91 -8.97
N ILE A 91 -3.04 -25.57 -7.80
CA ILE A 91 -3.05 -24.92 -6.49
C ILE A 91 -1.81 -24.03 -6.32
N GLU A 92 -0.65 -24.57 -6.68
CA GLU A 92 0.61 -23.86 -6.62
C GLU A 92 0.52 -22.54 -7.44
N THR A 93 -0.02 -22.61 -8.65
CA THR A 93 -0.17 -21.47 -9.56
C THR A 93 -1.17 -20.44 -9.02
N ALA A 94 -2.28 -20.90 -8.44
CA ALA A 94 -3.27 -20.03 -7.80
C ALA A 94 -2.65 -19.21 -6.66
N GLN A 95 -1.91 -19.84 -5.74
CA GLN A 95 -1.22 -19.14 -4.65
C GLN A 95 -0.20 -18.10 -5.18
N LYS A 96 0.57 -18.45 -6.22
CA LYS A 96 1.51 -17.52 -6.88
C LYS A 96 0.79 -16.27 -7.42
N ARG A 97 -0.39 -16.46 -8.00
CA ARG A 97 -1.18 -15.37 -8.56
C ARG A 97 -1.74 -14.44 -7.48
N VAL A 98 -2.22 -14.99 -6.37
CA VAL A 98 -2.67 -14.19 -5.21
C VAL A 98 -1.50 -13.40 -4.61
N GLU A 99 -0.36 -14.05 -4.39
CA GLU A 99 0.84 -13.38 -3.88
C GLU A 99 1.31 -12.26 -4.80
N SER A 100 1.28 -12.46 -6.13
CA SER A 100 1.60 -11.42 -7.11
C SER A 100 0.64 -10.24 -7.06
N ASN A 101 -0.67 -10.50 -6.92
CA ASN A 101 -1.68 -9.45 -6.83
C ASN A 101 -1.52 -8.61 -5.53
N ASN A 102 -1.25 -9.29 -4.41
CA ASN A 102 -0.97 -8.63 -3.14
C ASN A 102 0.33 -7.81 -3.19
N PHE A 103 1.36 -8.33 -3.86
CA PHE A 103 2.60 -7.60 -4.09
C PHE A 103 2.38 -6.34 -4.93
N GLU A 104 1.62 -6.44 -6.04
CA GLU A 104 1.31 -5.30 -6.88
C GLU A 104 0.50 -4.24 -6.13
N SER A 105 -0.51 -4.66 -5.37
CA SER A 105 -1.31 -3.76 -4.54
C SER A 105 -0.43 -3.02 -3.52
N ARG A 106 0.50 -3.73 -2.87
CA ARG A 106 1.46 -3.11 -1.94
C ARG A 106 2.41 -2.17 -2.66
N LYS A 107 2.89 -2.53 -3.86
CA LYS A 107 3.76 -1.67 -4.65
C LYS A 107 3.07 -0.35 -4.97
N ARG A 108 1.81 -0.38 -5.44
CA ARG A 108 1.04 0.84 -5.73
C ARG A 108 0.89 1.71 -4.48
N LEU A 109 0.60 1.12 -3.33
CA LEU A 109 0.53 1.86 -2.06
C LEU A 109 1.85 2.52 -1.69
N LEU A 110 2.99 1.85 -1.91
CA LEU A 110 4.32 2.43 -1.71
C LEU A 110 4.58 3.57 -2.69
N ASP A 111 4.25 3.39 -3.98
CA ASP A 111 4.43 4.43 -5.00
C ASP A 111 3.64 5.71 -4.63
N TYR A 112 2.44 5.59 -4.04
CA TYR A 112 1.68 6.75 -3.53
C TYR A 112 2.30 7.36 -2.27
N ASP A 113 2.80 6.54 -1.35
CA ASP A 113 3.46 7.04 -0.14
C ASP A 113 4.78 7.75 -0.47
N ASP A 114 5.52 7.30 -1.49
CA ASP A 114 6.77 7.91 -1.93
C ASP A 114 6.58 9.39 -2.31
N VAL A 115 5.49 9.73 -3.01
CA VAL A 115 5.15 11.13 -3.35
C VAL A 115 4.91 11.94 -2.08
N MET A 116 4.13 11.39 -1.14
CA MET A 116 3.85 12.06 0.14
C MET A 116 5.09 12.15 1.04
N ASN A 117 6.02 11.21 0.91
CA ASN A 117 7.26 11.19 1.66
C ASN A 117 8.22 12.28 1.16
N GLN A 118 8.36 12.43 -0.17
CA GLN A 118 9.15 13.52 -0.76
C GLN A 118 8.62 14.91 -0.34
N GLN A 119 7.30 15.09 -0.37
CA GLN A 119 6.70 16.33 0.12
C GLN A 119 6.95 16.55 1.62
N ARG A 120 6.83 15.49 2.44
CA ARG A 120 7.10 15.55 3.88
C ARG A 120 8.55 15.93 4.17
N GLU A 121 9.51 15.37 3.45
CA GLU A 121 10.93 15.68 3.59
C GLU A 121 11.18 17.18 3.39
N VAL A 122 10.73 17.76 2.27
CA VAL A 122 10.87 19.20 2.00
C VAL A 122 10.24 20.07 3.10
N ILE A 123 9.04 19.73 3.56
CA ILE A 123 8.35 20.51 4.60
C ILE A 123 9.05 20.35 5.95
N TYR A 124 9.52 19.16 6.28
CA TYR A 124 10.22 18.90 7.53
C TYR A 124 11.58 19.59 7.57
N ASP A 125 12.31 19.63 6.45
CA ASP A 125 13.56 20.37 6.33
C ASP A 125 13.34 21.87 6.51
N ARG A 126 12.35 22.45 5.82
CA ARG A 126 11.98 23.87 6.02
C ARG A 126 11.57 24.17 7.46
N ARG A 127 10.80 23.28 8.06
CA ARG A 127 10.37 23.43 9.46
C ARG A 127 11.55 23.35 10.41
N LEU A 128 12.48 22.43 10.18
CA LEU A 128 13.70 22.29 10.97
C LEU A 128 14.56 23.55 10.85
N PHE A 129 14.78 24.04 9.63
CA PHE A 129 15.50 25.28 9.36
C PHE A 129 14.91 26.48 10.12
N ALA A 130 13.58 26.63 10.09
CA ALA A 130 12.89 27.69 10.82
C ALA A 130 12.99 27.54 12.35
N LEU A 131 12.96 26.32 12.88
CA LEU A 131 13.02 26.04 14.32
C LEU A 131 14.42 26.20 14.91
N GLU A 132 15.45 25.79 14.17
CA GLU A 132 16.85 25.87 14.62
C GLU A 132 17.43 27.27 14.44
N GLY A 133 16.67 28.20 13.85
CA GLY A 133 17.12 29.55 13.58
C GLY A 133 18.24 29.54 12.54
N GLY A 134 17.96 28.89 11.39
CA GLY A 134 18.88 28.79 10.27
C GLY A 134 19.60 30.10 9.96
N GLU A 135 20.85 29.99 9.49
CA GLU A 135 21.83 31.08 9.48
C GLU A 135 21.33 32.39 8.84
N ASP A 136 20.38 32.32 7.90
CA ASP A 136 19.71 33.47 7.30
C ASP A 136 18.19 33.27 7.06
N LEU A 137 17.44 32.99 8.12
CA LEU A 137 15.97 32.93 8.04
C LEU A 137 15.35 34.24 7.50
N LYS A 138 15.98 35.38 7.78
CA LYS A 138 15.50 36.70 7.33
C LYS A 138 15.64 36.86 5.82
N GLY A 139 16.73 36.38 5.23
CA GLY A 139 16.93 36.32 3.78
C GLY A 139 15.86 35.49 3.09
N GLU A 140 15.61 34.27 3.58
CA GLU A 140 14.56 33.39 3.01
C GLU A 140 13.16 34.06 3.08
N MET A 141 12.85 34.72 4.19
CA MET A 141 11.59 35.48 4.31
C MET A 141 11.48 36.61 3.28
N TRP A 142 12.56 37.35 3.02
CA TRP A 142 12.55 38.42 2.01
C TRP A 142 12.39 37.87 0.60
N GLU A 143 13.07 36.78 0.25
CA GLU A 143 12.90 36.11 -1.05
C GLU A 143 11.46 35.64 -1.25
N MET A 144 10.83 35.06 -0.21
CA MET A 144 9.42 34.66 -0.26
C MET A 144 8.49 35.86 -0.48
N ILE A 145 8.75 36.99 0.18
CA ILE A 145 7.96 38.22 0.01
C ILE A 145 8.13 38.76 -1.42
N GLU A 146 9.37 38.89 -1.90
CA GLU A 146 9.66 39.41 -3.23
C GLU A 146 9.01 38.55 -4.32
N HIS A 147 9.13 37.23 -4.22
CA HIS A 147 8.50 36.30 -5.17
C HIS A 147 6.97 36.44 -5.17
N ASN A 148 6.34 36.50 -4.00
CA ASN A 148 4.87 36.65 -3.93
C ASN A 148 4.41 38.01 -4.44
N VAL A 149 5.13 39.10 -4.13
CA VAL A 149 4.81 40.43 -4.67
C VAL A 149 4.93 40.41 -6.20
N GLN A 150 6.01 39.86 -6.75
CA GLN A 150 6.18 39.78 -8.21
C GLN A 150 5.07 38.95 -8.86
N SER A 151 4.76 37.75 -8.32
CA SER A 151 3.67 36.92 -8.85
C SER A 151 2.30 37.63 -8.77
N THR A 152 2.06 38.41 -7.72
CA THR A 152 0.83 39.20 -7.59
C THR A 152 0.81 40.33 -8.61
N VAL A 153 1.93 41.00 -8.86
CA VAL A 153 2.00 42.04 -9.89
C VAL A 153 1.75 41.43 -11.27
N ASP A 154 2.39 40.30 -11.58
CA ASP A 154 2.25 39.61 -12.86
C ASP A 154 0.80 39.14 -13.11
N GLU A 155 0.07 38.70 -12.07
CA GLU A 155 -1.34 38.28 -12.17
C GLU A 155 -2.28 39.45 -12.55
N TYR A 156 -2.03 40.66 -12.04
CA TYR A 156 -2.92 41.82 -12.26
C TYR A 156 -2.46 42.71 -13.43
N LEU A 157 -1.21 42.56 -13.88
CA LEU A 157 -0.63 43.26 -15.02
C LEU A 157 -0.35 42.31 -16.21
N GLU A 158 -1.07 41.18 -16.31
CA GLU A 158 -0.82 40.13 -17.32
C GLU A 158 -0.95 40.62 -18.77
N SER A 159 -1.80 41.63 -19.01
CA SER A 159 -2.04 42.17 -20.36
C SER A 159 -0.89 43.04 -20.87
N GLU A 160 -0.61 42.94 -22.18
CA GLU A 160 0.30 43.85 -22.89
C GLU A 160 -0.27 45.28 -23.00
N HIS A 161 -1.58 45.44 -22.80
CA HIS A 161 -2.26 46.73 -22.85
C HIS A 161 -2.47 47.29 -21.44
N GLU A 162 -1.84 48.45 -21.17
CA GLU A 162 -1.92 49.12 -19.86
C GLU A 162 -3.36 49.49 -19.45
N GLU A 163 -4.26 49.67 -20.41
CA GLU A 163 -5.69 49.97 -20.18
C GLU A 163 -6.48 48.78 -19.62
N GLU A 164 -5.94 47.57 -19.74
CA GLU A 164 -6.56 46.33 -19.24
C GLU A 164 -6.00 45.91 -17.87
N TRP A 165 -5.07 46.69 -17.30
CA TRP A 165 -4.48 46.41 -15.99
C TRP A 165 -5.47 46.68 -14.85
N ASP A 166 -5.60 45.72 -13.95
CA ASP A 166 -6.42 45.85 -12.75
C ASP A 166 -5.59 46.45 -11.60
N LEU A 167 -5.33 47.76 -11.69
CA LEU A 167 -4.52 48.50 -10.73
C LEU A 167 -5.23 48.66 -9.37
N SER A 168 -6.56 48.82 -9.39
CA SER A 168 -7.38 48.90 -8.19
C SER A 168 -7.41 47.57 -7.43
N GLY A 169 -7.55 46.45 -8.14
CA GLY A 169 -7.46 45.09 -7.61
C GLY A 169 -6.08 44.77 -7.04
N LEU A 170 -5.00 45.14 -7.75
CA LEU A 170 -3.63 44.97 -7.29
C LEU A 170 -3.38 45.72 -5.96
N LYS A 171 -3.82 46.99 -5.89
CA LYS A 171 -3.72 47.82 -4.67
C LYS A 171 -4.41 47.13 -3.49
N ARG A 172 -5.64 46.66 -3.71
CA ARG A 172 -6.43 45.96 -2.70
C ARG A 172 -5.71 44.68 -2.23
N ARG A 173 -5.20 43.89 -3.17
CA ARG A 173 -4.54 42.62 -2.86
C ARG A 173 -3.27 42.82 -2.03
N ILE A 174 -2.39 43.74 -2.43
CA ILE A 174 -1.16 44.05 -1.68
C ILE A 174 -1.48 44.60 -0.29
N THR A 175 -2.51 45.45 -0.17
CA THR A 175 -2.91 46.03 1.12
C THR A 175 -3.39 44.95 2.10
N LEU A 176 -4.11 43.94 1.62
CA LEU A 176 -4.63 42.84 2.46
C LEU A 176 -3.52 41.86 2.88
N ASP A 177 -2.65 41.47 1.95
CA ASP A 177 -1.65 40.42 2.19
C ASP A 177 -0.43 40.95 2.97
N TYR A 178 -0.04 42.21 2.75
CA TYR A 178 1.17 42.81 3.34
C TYR A 178 0.89 43.94 4.33
N PHE A 179 -0.37 44.32 4.55
CA PHE A 179 -0.77 45.43 5.43
C PHE A 179 -0.10 46.77 5.09
N THR A 180 0.24 46.97 3.82
CA THR A 180 0.92 48.17 3.31
C THR A 180 -0.03 49.02 2.46
N ALA A 181 -0.12 50.31 2.76
CA ALA A 181 -0.98 51.23 2.03
C ALA A 181 -0.25 51.83 0.80
N LEU A 182 -0.63 51.40 -0.40
CA LEU A 182 -0.11 51.92 -1.66
C LEU A 182 -0.86 53.18 -2.09
N LYS A 183 -0.38 54.35 -1.66
CA LYS A 183 -1.02 55.65 -1.96
C LYS A 183 -0.95 56.08 -3.43
N GLY A 184 -0.16 55.39 -4.26
CA GLY A 184 0.09 55.76 -5.65
C GLY A 184 -0.75 55.02 -6.69
N LEU A 185 -1.57 54.04 -6.28
CA LEU A 185 -2.47 53.30 -7.17
C LEU A 185 -3.92 53.81 -7.03
N PRO A 186 -4.73 53.77 -8.11
CA PRO A 186 -6.13 54.21 -8.11
C PRO A 186 -6.97 53.39 -7.13
N ASP A 187 -8.03 54.00 -6.58
CA ASP A 187 -9.07 53.26 -5.87
C ASP A 187 -10.12 52.75 -6.88
N GLU A 188 -10.83 51.65 -6.58
CA GLU A 188 -11.92 51.12 -7.44
C GLU A 188 -12.99 52.18 -7.80
N ALA A 189 -13.07 53.27 -7.02
CA ALA A 189 -13.97 54.39 -7.29
C ALA A 189 -13.49 55.30 -8.44
N ASP A 190 -12.21 55.27 -8.82
CA ASP A 190 -11.60 56.12 -9.84
C ASP A 190 -11.67 55.51 -11.26
N GLU A 191 -12.00 54.21 -11.38
CA GLU A 191 -12.10 53.48 -12.67
C GLU A 191 -13.53 53.51 -13.27
N ALA A 192 -14.49 54.15 -12.59
CA ALA A 192 -15.91 54.15 -12.96
C ALA A 192 -16.43 55.46 -13.62
N ASP A 193 -15.54 56.43 -13.90
CA ASP A 193 -15.80 57.68 -14.65
C ASP A 193 -15.05 57.69 -16.00
#